data_AF-A0A924MFT5-F1
#
_entry.id   AF-A0A924MFT5-F1
#
_cell.length_a   1.000
_cell.length_b   1.000
_cell.length_c   1.000
_cell.angle_alpha   90.00
_cell.angle_beta   90.00
_cell.angle_gamma   90.00
#
_symmetry.space_group_name_H-M   'P 1'
#
loop_
_entity.id
_entity.type
_entity.pdbx_description
1 polymer ?
#
loop_
_entity_poly.entity_id
_entity_poly.type
_entity_poly.pdbx_seq_one_letter_code
_entity_poly.pdbx_strand_id
1 'polypeptide(L)' 'MKNFTFVSGAIPFSLVGLGLLLKILHLPAAEIIIALGVLIFYFFSRHYSLNTGMIKAK' A
#
# COMPACT_ATOMS: atom_id res chain seq x y z
N MET A 1 16.35 8.47 -6.68
CA MET A 1 15.35 7.39 -6.73
C MET A 1 15.01 6.77 -5.36
N LYS A 2 15.93 6.69 -4.39
CA LYS A 2 15.68 6.06 -3.06
C LYS A 2 14.53 6.69 -2.27
N ASN A 3 14.38 8.02 -2.32
CA ASN A 3 13.32 8.74 -1.60
C ASN A 3 11.92 8.40 -2.13
N PHE A 4 11.80 8.16 -3.44
CA PHE A 4 10.52 7.83 -4.07
C PHE A 4 10.01 6.45 -3.61
N THR A 5 10.91 5.47 -3.52
CA THR A 5 10.60 4.14 -2.97
C THR A 5 10.13 4.23 -1.52
N PHE A 6 10.79 5.05 -0.70
CA PHE A 6 10.41 5.22 0.70
C PHE A 6 9.03 5.88 0.85
N VAL A 7 8.78 6.97 0.11
CA VAL A 7 7.49 7.67 0.12
C VAL A 7 6.36 6.77 -0.36
N SER A 8 6.59 6.00 -1.43
CA SER A 8 5.57 5.09 -1.97
C SER A 8 5.21 3.92 -1.06
N GLY A 9 6.09 3.52 -0.15
CA GLY A 9 5.79 2.52 0.88
C GLY A 9 5.10 3.13 2.09
N ALA A 10 5.46 4.37 2.46
CA ALA A 10 4.90 5.06 3.61
C ALA A 10 3.41 5.43 3.43
N ILE A 11 3.00 5.83 2.22
CA ILE A 11 1.61 6.21 1.92
C ILE A 11 0.62 5.05 2.19
N PRO A 12 0.76 3.86 1.58
CA PRO A 12 -0.17 2.76 1.82
C PRO A 12 -0.11 2.26 3.27
N PHE A 13 1.04 2.31 3.93
CA PHE A 13 1.16 1.95 5.35
C PHE A 13 0.32 2.87 6.24
N SER A 14 0.38 4.18 6.01
CA SER A 14 -0.45 5.17 6.72
C SER A 14 -1.94 4.97 6.46
N LEU A 15 -2.33 4.60 5.23
CA LEU A 15 -3.73 4.27 4.87
C LEU A 15 -4.24 3.04 5.62
N VAL A 16 -3.46 1.97 5.71
CA VAL A 16 -3.82 0.77 6.49
C VAL A 16 -3.92 1.11 7.98
N GLY A 17 -2.96 1.88 8.52
CA GLY A 17 -3.00 2.34 9.90
C GLY A 17 -4.23 3.18 10.23
N LEU A 18 -4.59 4.13 9.36
CA LEU A 18 -5.84 4.90 9.45
C LEU A 18 -7.06 3.98 9.40
N GLY A 19 -7.10 3.03 8.46
CA GLY A 19 -8.19 2.07 8.35
C GLY A 19 -8.38 1.23 9.62
N LEU A 20 -7.28 0.81 10.27
CA LEU A 20 -7.32 0.09 11.55
C LEU A 20 -7.85 0.98 12.68
N LEU A 21 -7.42 2.24 12.78
CA LEU A 21 -7.95 3.22 13.72
C LEU A 21 -9.47 3.41 13.55
N LEU A 22 -9.93 3.54 12.31
CA LEU A 22 -11.35 3.67 12.00
C LEU A 22 -12.12 2.38 12.32
N LYS A 23 -11.50 1.21 12.21
CA LYS A 23 -12.09 -0.08 12.61
C LYS A 23 -12.27 -0.16 14.12
N ILE A 24 -11.29 0.33 14.89
CA ILE A 24 -11.41 0.45 16.36
C ILE A 24 -12.56 1.40 16.71
N LEU A 25 -12.73 2.49 15.97
CA LEU A 25 -13.83 3.44 16.14
C LEU A 25 -15.18 2.95 15.59
N HIS A 26 -15.26 1.73 15.05
CA HIS A 26 -16.47 1.11 14.50
C HIS A 26 -17.12 1.92 13.35
N LEU A 27 -16.30 2.66 12.59
CA LEU A 27 -16.79 3.39 11.43
C LEU A 27 -16.96 2.45 10.22
N PRO A 28 -18.08 2.55 9.47
CA PRO A 28 -18.41 1.62 8.39
C PRO A 28 -17.42 1.68 7.20
N ALA A 29 -16.66 2.77 7.06
CA ALA A 29 -15.68 2.94 5.98
C ALA A 29 -14.32 2.26 6.26
N ALA A 30 -14.10 1.72 7.45
CA ALA A 30 -12.79 1.20 7.86
C ALA A 30 -12.27 0.09 6.95
N GLU A 31 -13.15 -0.86 6.58
CA GLU A 31 -12.77 -2.03 5.78
C GLU A 31 -12.38 -1.64 4.35
N ILE A 32 -13.10 -0.67 3.78
CA ILE A 32 -12.82 -0.12 2.45
C ILE A 32 -11.45 0.56 2.43
N ILE A 33 -11.13 1.34 3.47
CA ILE A 33 -9.85 2.06 3.58
C ILE A 33 -8.69 1.08 3.75
N ILE A 34 -8.86 0.02 4.55
CA ILE A 34 -7.85 -1.05 4.69
C ILE A 34 -7.62 -1.74 3.34
N ALA A 35 -8.69 -2.13 2.64
CA ALA A 35 -8.59 -2.79 1.34
C ALA A 35 -7.88 -1.91 0.30
N LEU A 36 -8.18 -0.61 0.27
CA LEU A 36 -7.51 0.37 -0.59
C LEU A 36 -6.01 0.48 -0.27
N GLY A 37 -5.64 0.56 1.01
CA GLY A 37 -4.24 0.62 1.42
C GLY A 37 -3.43 -0.61 0.98
N VAL A 38 -4.01 -1.81 1.14
CA VAL A 38 -3.38 -3.08 0.70
C VAL A 38 -3.28 -3.15 -0.82
N LEU A 39 -4.32 -2.74 -1.55
CA LEU A 39 -4.33 -2.74 -3.02
C LEU A 39 -3.22 -1.82 -3.57
N ILE A 40 -3.10 -0.61 -3.03
CA ILE A 40 -2.08 0.36 -3.42
C ILE A 40 -0.68 -0.17 -3.12
N PHE A 41 -0.49 -0.80 -1.94
CA PHE A 41 0.78 -1.42 -1.57
C PHE A 41 1.19 -2.51 -2.57
N TYR A 42 0.26 -3.40 -2.93
CA TYR A 42 0.50 -4.45 -3.90
C TYR A 42 0.87 -3.89 -5.28
N PHE A 43 0.15 -2.87 -5.75
CA PHE A 43 0.44 -2.23 -7.04
C PHE A 43 1.83 -1.57 -7.06
N PHE A 44 2.20 -0.84 -6.01
CA PHE A 44 3.53 -0.25 -5.92
C PHE A 44 4.62 -1.31 -5.84
N SER A 45 4.45 -2.33 -4.99
CA SER A 45 5.41 -3.43 -4.87
C SER A 45 5.61 -4.17 -6.19
N ARG A 46 4.51 -4.42 -6.92
CA ARG A 46 4.56 -5.02 -8.27
C ARG A 46 5.27 -4.13 -9.27
N HIS A 47 4.96 -2.83 -9.29
CA HIS A 47 5.60 -1.87 -10.18
C HIS A 47 7.11 -1.78 -9.91
N TYR A 48 7.53 -1.72 -8.64
CA TYR A 48 8.96 -1.77 -8.30
C TYR A 48 9.61 -3.06 -8.74
N SER A 49 8.97 -4.21 -8.51
CA SER A 49 9.52 -5.51 -8.87
C SER A 49 9.68 -5.72 -10.38
N LEU A 50 8.82 -5.11 -11.20
CA LEU A 50 8.95 -5.10 -12.66
C LEU A 50 10.10 -4.18 -13.09
N ASN A 51 10.25 -3.02 -12.44
CA ASN A 51 11.27 -2.03 -12.80
C ASN A 51 12.69 -2.43 -12.35
N THR A 52 12.82 -3.30 -11.34
CA THR A 52 14.10 -3.85 -10.88
C THR A 52 14.48 -5.17 -11.55
N GLY A 53 13.69 -5.67 -12.51
CA GLY A 53 14.02 -6.87 -13.29
C GLY A 53 14.01 -8.19 -12.49
N MET A 54 13.56 -8.17 -11.23
CA MET A 54 13.49 -9.37 -10.38
C MET A 54 12.41 -10.36 -10.83
N ILE A 55 11.42 -9.89 -11.60
CA ILE A 55 10.47 -10.73 -12.31
C ILE A 55 10.72 -10.50 -13.80
N LYS A 56 11.68 -11.21 -14.39
CA LYS A 56 11.65 -11.44 -15.84
C LYS A 56 10.33 -12.15 -16.11
N ALA A 57 9.36 -11.43 -16.67
CA ALA A 57 8.20 -12.06 -17.29
C ALA A 57 8.75 -13.06 -18.31
N LYS A 58 8.57 -14.35 -18.00
CA LYS A 58 8.84 -15.45 -18.90
C LYS A 58 7.55 -15.79 -19.63
#